data_AF-A0A818VXQ5-F1
#
_entry.id   AF-A0A818VXQ5-F1
#
_cell.length_a   1.000
_cell.length_b   1.000
_cell.length_c   1.000
_cell.angle_alpha   90.00
_cell.angle_beta   90.00
_cell.angle_gamma   90.00
#
_symmetry.space_group_name_H-M   'P 1'
#
loop_
_entity.id
_entity.type
_entity.pdbx_description
1 polymer ?
#
loop_
_entity_poly.entity_id
_entity_poly.type
_entity_poly.pdbx_seq_one_letter_code
_entity_poly.pdbx_strand_id
1 'polypeptide(L)'
;MREHLELFWSRVRKPKVLRACEQAHLWSELVFLYDKYEEFDNAILTMMSHPSEAWRENHFKDIISKVANIELYYKSIEFYLEFKPMLINDLLIILSPRLDHTLKQLPLVKPYLRSVQNINNKAINEALNNLLIEEEDYQGLKNFIDAYDNFDNISLAQRLEKHELIEFRRIAAYLYKGNNRWKQVVELCKKDRLYKVI
;
A
#
# COMPACT_ATOMS: atom_id res chain seq x y z
N MET A 1 -14.92 28.94 -19.36
CA MET A 1 -15.24 27.77 -20.23
C MET A 1 -15.75 26.57 -19.44
N ARG A 2 -15.16 26.30 -18.26
CA ARG A 2 -15.67 25.32 -17.27
C ARG A 2 -17.17 25.44 -16.96
N GLU A 3 -17.66 26.64 -16.63
CA GLU A 3 -19.09 26.89 -16.33
C GLU A 3 -20.03 26.53 -17.49
N HIS A 4 -19.59 26.73 -18.74
CA HIS A 4 -20.39 26.38 -19.93
C HIS A 4 -20.45 24.85 -20.13
N LEU A 5 -19.37 24.13 -19.86
CA LEU A 5 -19.37 22.67 -19.92
C LEU A 5 -20.17 22.07 -18.75
N GLU A 6 -20.15 22.67 -17.57
CA GLU A 6 -20.97 22.26 -16.42
C GLU A 6 -22.48 22.34 -16.70
N LEU A 7 -22.92 23.34 -17.46
CA LEU A 7 -24.34 23.55 -17.79
C LEU A 7 -24.81 22.77 -19.02
N PHE A 8 -23.95 22.53 -20.01
CA PHE A 8 -24.37 22.03 -21.32
C PHE A 8 -23.84 20.65 -21.70
N TRP A 9 -23.07 19.96 -20.85
CA TRP A 9 -22.46 18.67 -21.19
C TRP A 9 -23.44 17.61 -21.74
N SER A 10 -24.70 17.60 -21.27
CA SER A 10 -25.71 16.62 -21.70
C SER A 10 -26.24 16.81 -23.14
N ARG A 11 -26.05 17.99 -23.73
CA ARG A 11 -26.61 18.35 -25.04
C ARG A 11 -25.59 18.37 -26.17
N VAL A 12 -24.36 17.93 -25.89
CA VAL A 12 -23.23 18.16 -26.76
C VAL A 12 -22.64 16.84 -27.28
N ARG A 13 -22.12 16.86 -28.52
CA ARG A 13 -21.54 15.66 -29.15
C ARG A 13 -20.20 15.29 -28.49
N LYS A 14 -20.23 14.25 -27.65
CA LYS A 14 -19.10 13.71 -26.88
C LYS A 14 -17.75 13.66 -27.66
N PRO A 15 -17.62 12.98 -28.81
CA PRO A 15 -16.30 12.80 -29.44
C PRO A 15 -15.70 14.10 -30.00
N LYS A 16 -16.57 15.03 -30.45
CA LYS A 16 -16.12 16.29 -31.05
C LYS A 16 -15.58 17.23 -29.98
N VAL A 17 -16.21 17.26 -28.80
CA VAL A 17 -15.78 18.11 -27.70
C VAL A 17 -14.54 17.59 -27.02
N LEU A 18 -14.41 16.27 -26.82
CA LEU A 18 -13.18 15.70 -26.27
C LEU A 18 -11.96 16.07 -27.14
N ARG A 19 -12.04 15.90 -28.46
CA ARG A 19 -10.96 16.31 -29.37
C ARG A 19 -10.68 17.81 -29.34
N ALA A 20 -11.72 18.64 -29.26
CA ALA A 20 -11.54 20.09 -29.20
C ALA A 20 -10.87 20.52 -27.89
N CYS A 21 -11.26 19.91 -26.76
CA CYS A 21 -10.64 20.15 -25.46
C CYS A 21 -9.19 19.66 -25.40
N GLU A 22 -8.89 18.52 -26.02
CA GLU A 22 -7.53 17.97 -26.14
C GLU A 22 -6.63 18.88 -26.99
N GLN A 23 -7.12 19.33 -28.15
CA GLN A 23 -6.40 20.28 -29.03
C GLN A 23 -6.19 21.65 -28.37
N ALA A 24 -7.10 22.06 -27.49
CA ALA A 24 -7.00 23.31 -26.76
C ALA A 24 -6.22 23.18 -25.44
N HIS A 25 -5.68 22.00 -25.12
CA HIS A 25 -4.97 21.70 -23.88
C HIS A 25 -5.76 22.06 -22.60
N LEU A 26 -7.08 21.91 -22.64
CA LEU A 26 -7.97 22.19 -21.51
C LEU A 26 -8.12 20.94 -20.62
N TRP A 27 -7.03 20.50 -19.99
CA TRP A 27 -6.97 19.22 -19.27
C TRP A 27 -7.94 19.15 -18.09
N SER A 28 -8.13 20.27 -17.39
CA SER A 28 -9.02 20.35 -16.22
C SER A 28 -10.50 20.19 -16.59
N GLU A 29 -10.88 20.66 -17.78
CA GLU A 29 -12.20 20.54 -18.38
C GLU A 29 -12.37 19.18 -19.06
N LEU A 30 -11.32 18.65 -19.69
CA LEU A 30 -11.30 17.35 -20.35
C LEU A 30 -11.52 16.23 -19.32
N VAL A 31 -10.85 16.29 -18.17
CA VAL A 31 -11.06 15.37 -17.06
C VAL A 31 -12.48 15.45 -16.51
N PHE A 32 -13.05 16.67 -16.38
CA PHE A 32 -14.44 16.83 -15.99
C PHE A 32 -15.40 16.16 -16.98
N LEU A 33 -15.14 16.29 -18.29
CA LEU A 33 -15.93 15.61 -19.31
C LEU A 33 -15.80 14.09 -19.20
N TYR A 34 -14.59 13.55 -19.02
CA TYR A 34 -14.40 12.12 -18.82
C TYR A 34 -15.13 11.59 -17.60
N ASP A 35 -15.10 12.31 -16.47
CA ASP A 35 -15.86 11.95 -15.26
C ASP A 35 -17.37 11.93 -15.53
N LYS A 36 -17.92 12.94 -16.23
CA LYS A 36 -19.35 12.96 -16.60
C LYS A 36 -19.75 11.89 -17.60
N TYR A 37 -18.82 11.45 -18.45
CA TYR A 37 -19.06 10.39 -19.41
C TYR A 37 -18.70 9.00 -18.89
N GLU A 38 -18.38 8.87 -17.60
CA GLU A 38 -18.00 7.63 -16.93
C GLU A 38 -16.76 6.95 -17.56
N GLU A 39 -15.94 7.72 -18.28
CA GLU A 39 -14.64 7.28 -18.81
C GLU A 39 -13.54 7.53 -17.78
N PHE A 40 -13.69 6.90 -16.61
CA PHE A 40 -12.80 7.09 -15.47
C PHE A 40 -11.34 6.73 -15.78
N ASP A 41 -11.10 5.71 -16.61
CA ASP A 41 -9.77 5.28 -17.05
C ASP A 41 -9.01 6.42 -17.74
N ASN A 42 -9.67 7.09 -18.69
CA ASN A 42 -9.09 8.21 -19.45
C ASN A 42 -8.91 9.46 -18.57
N ALA A 43 -9.83 9.68 -17.63
CA ALA A 43 -9.71 10.76 -16.65
C ALA A 43 -8.45 10.60 -15.79
N ILE A 44 -8.20 9.41 -15.25
CA ILE A 44 -7.01 9.13 -14.43
C ILE A 44 -5.73 9.28 -15.25
N LEU A 45 -5.68 8.72 -16.46
CA LEU A 45 -4.51 8.84 -17.33
C LEU A 45 -4.18 10.30 -17.64
N THR A 46 -5.18 11.13 -17.89
CA THR A 46 -5.00 12.56 -18.16
C THR A 46 -4.53 13.31 -16.91
N MET A 47 -5.07 12.98 -15.73
CA MET A 47 -4.60 13.56 -14.47
C MET A 47 -3.14 13.21 -14.17
N MET A 48 -2.70 11.99 -14.54
CA MET A 48 -1.33 11.54 -14.38
C MET A 48 -0.36 12.18 -15.38
N SER A 49 -0.78 12.35 -16.64
CA SER A 49 0.06 12.98 -17.68
C SER A 49 0.15 14.50 -17.53
N HIS A 50 -0.86 15.14 -16.92
CA HIS A 50 -0.90 16.58 -16.67
C HIS A 50 -1.20 16.93 -15.20
N PRO A 51 -0.28 16.62 -14.26
CA PRO A 51 -0.50 16.81 -12.83
C PRO A 51 -0.78 18.24 -12.43
N SER A 52 -0.05 19.21 -13.01
CA SER A 52 -0.10 20.61 -12.59
C SER A 52 -1.47 21.27 -12.83
N GLU A 53 -2.23 20.79 -13.82
CA GLU A 53 -3.45 21.45 -14.30
C GLU A 53 -4.72 20.66 -13.99
N ALA A 54 -4.64 19.33 -14.06
CA ALA A 54 -5.80 18.45 -13.96
C ALA A 54 -5.90 17.70 -12.63
N TRP A 55 -4.79 17.47 -11.93
CA TRP A 55 -4.79 16.67 -10.71
C TRP A 55 -5.38 17.44 -9.52
N ARG A 56 -6.32 16.80 -8.83
CA ARG A 56 -6.88 17.24 -7.56
C ARG A 56 -7.01 16.04 -6.65
N GLU A 57 -6.48 16.14 -5.43
CA GLU A 57 -6.34 15.01 -4.52
C GLU A 57 -7.66 14.25 -4.29
N ASN A 58 -8.69 14.93 -3.79
CA ASN A 58 -9.98 14.31 -3.49
C ASN A 58 -10.65 13.77 -4.76
N HIS A 59 -10.57 14.50 -5.87
CA HIS A 59 -11.19 14.10 -7.13
C HIS A 59 -10.52 12.85 -7.72
N PHE A 60 -9.19 12.76 -7.64
CA PHE A 60 -8.44 11.59 -8.07
C PHE A 60 -8.82 10.36 -7.25
N LYS A 61 -8.88 10.53 -5.91
CA LYS A 61 -9.29 9.48 -4.96
C LYS A 61 -10.71 8.96 -5.24
N ASP A 62 -11.64 9.85 -5.59
CA ASP A 62 -13.02 9.46 -5.94
C ASP A 62 -13.09 8.70 -7.28
N ILE A 63 -12.37 9.17 -8.31
CA ILE A 63 -12.40 8.55 -9.64
C ILE A 63 -11.72 7.18 -9.62
N ILE A 64 -10.54 7.05 -8.99
CA ILE A 64 -9.77 5.79 -9.02
C ILE A 64 -10.54 4.64 -8.37
N SER A 65 -11.41 4.92 -7.38
CA SER A 65 -12.27 3.90 -6.76
C SER A 65 -13.31 3.30 -7.73
N LYS A 66 -13.67 4.04 -8.79
CA LYS A 66 -14.66 3.63 -9.80
C LYS A 66 -14.04 2.91 -11.00
N VAL A 67 -12.73 3.06 -11.20
CA VAL A 67 -11.98 2.38 -12.26
C VAL A 67 -11.99 0.87 -12.02
N ALA A 68 -12.23 0.08 -13.07
CA ALA A 68 -12.19 -1.38 -13.01
C ALA A 68 -10.80 -1.96 -13.36
N ASN A 69 -9.99 -1.22 -14.10
CA ASN A 69 -8.67 -1.66 -14.54
C ASN A 69 -7.63 -1.56 -13.43
N ILE A 70 -7.15 -2.72 -12.95
CA ILE A 70 -6.14 -2.83 -11.89
C ILE A 70 -4.78 -2.27 -12.31
N GLU A 71 -4.44 -2.30 -13.61
CA GLU A 71 -3.17 -1.74 -14.11
C GLU A 71 -3.06 -0.24 -13.81
N LEU A 72 -4.19 0.49 -13.87
CA LEU A 72 -4.23 1.90 -13.52
C LEU A 72 -4.00 2.14 -12.03
N TYR A 73 -4.28 1.17 -11.15
CA TYR A 73 -3.96 1.29 -9.73
C TYR A 73 -2.46 1.27 -9.50
N TYR A 74 -1.74 0.32 -10.12
CA TYR A 74 -0.28 0.25 -10.02
C TYR A 74 0.39 1.49 -10.60
N LYS A 75 -0.07 1.94 -11.77
CA LYS A 75 0.39 3.20 -12.39
C LYS A 75 0.13 4.40 -11.48
N SER A 76 -1.04 4.48 -10.86
CA SER A 76 -1.37 5.55 -9.91
C SER A 76 -0.46 5.53 -8.68
N ILE A 77 -0.13 4.34 -8.17
CA ILE A 77 0.80 4.18 -7.04
C ILE A 77 2.20 4.68 -7.42
N GLU A 78 2.70 4.31 -8.59
CA GLU A 78 3.99 4.78 -9.12
C GLU A 78 4.01 6.32 -9.24
N PHE A 79 2.95 6.90 -9.80
CA PHE A 79 2.80 8.35 -9.89
C PHE A 79 2.79 9.04 -8.52
N TYR A 80 2.04 8.51 -7.54
CA TYR A 80 2.05 9.09 -6.19
C TYR A 80 3.40 8.91 -5.49
N LEU A 81 4.12 7.81 -5.74
CA LEU A 81 5.43 7.57 -5.16
C LEU A 81 6.47 8.58 -5.69
N GLU A 82 6.43 8.87 -6.99
CA GLU A 82 7.36 9.80 -7.64
C GLU A 82 7.04 11.27 -7.34
N PHE A 83 5.76 11.66 -7.42
CA PHE A 83 5.38 13.08 -7.35
C PHE A 83 4.89 13.53 -5.96
N LYS A 84 4.24 12.65 -5.18
CA LYS A 84 3.64 13.01 -3.87
C LYS A 84 3.70 11.88 -2.84
N PRO A 85 4.90 11.49 -2.38
CA PRO A 85 5.10 10.35 -1.49
C PRO A 85 4.34 10.45 -0.15
N MET A 86 4.05 11.65 0.34
CA MET A 86 3.31 11.84 1.60
C MET A 86 1.81 11.45 1.51
N LEU A 87 1.22 11.50 0.32
CA LEU A 87 -0.23 11.26 0.11
C LEU A 87 -0.55 9.82 -0.31
N ILE A 88 0.48 8.99 -0.49
CA ILE A 88 0.33 7.61 -0.96
C ILE A 88 -0.45 6.74 0.02
N ASN A 89 -0.29 6.99 1.33
CA ASN A 89 -0.94 6.19 2.37
C ASN A 89 -2.47 6.24 2.25
N ASP A 90 -3.04 7.43 2.04
CA ASP A 90 -4.47 7.61 1.88
C ASP A 90 -5.00 6.96 0.60
N LEU A 91 -4.24 7.06 -0.50
CA LEU A 91 -4.59 6.41 -1.76
C LEU A 91 -4.64 4.90 -1.59
N LEU A 92 -3.61 4.34 -0.97
CA LEU A 92 -3.53 2.91 -0.74
C LEU A 92 -4.69 2.41 0.13
N ILE A 93 -5.15 3.17 1.14
CA ILE A 93 -6.32 2.79 1.97
C ILE A 93 -7.57 2.59 1.10
N ILE A 94 -7.81 3.49 0.15
CA ILE A 94 -8.96 3.42 -0.76
C ILE A 94 -8.84 2.22 -1.71
N LEU A 95 -7.63 1.94 -2.18
CA LEU A 95 -7.37 0.84 -3.11
C LEU A 95 -7.26 -0.53 -2.44
N SER A 96 -7.12 -0.56 -1.10
CA SER A 96 -6.88 -1.78 -0.32
C SER A 96 -7.84 -2.94 -0.61
N PRO A 97 -9.16 -2.75 -0.83
CA PRO A 97 -10.06 -3.87 -1.09
C PRO A 97 -9.83 -4.56 -2.45
N ARG A 98 -9.15 -3.90 -3.39
CA ARG A 98 -9.02 -4.35 -4.78
C ARG A 98 -7.57 -4.57 -5.23
N LEU A 99 -6.60 -4.19 -4.40
CA LEU A 99 -5.19 -4.28 -4.75
C LEU A 99 -4.60 -5.61 -4.26
N ASP A 100 -3.90 -6.34 -5.14
CA ASP A 100 -3.08 -7.46 -4.69
C ASP A 100 -1.88 -6.89 -3.89
N HIS A 101 -1.79 -7.29 -2.62
CA HIS A 101 -0.83 -6.76 -1.65
C HIS A 101 0.62 -7.23 -1.85
N THR A 102 1.01 -7.53 -3.08
CA THR A 102 2.37 -7.89 -3.47
C THR A 102 3.31 -6.68 -3.58
N LEU A 103 2.87 -5.48 -3.17
CA LEU A 103 3.69 -4.27 -3.00
C LEU A 103 4.68 -4.38 -1.81
N LYS A 104 5.48 -5.45 -1.81
CA LYS A 104 6.35 -5.90 -0.73
C LYS A 104 7.57 -5.00 -0.45
N GLN A 105 7.72 -3.84 -1.11
CA GLN A 105 9.02 -3.16 -1.20
C GLN A 105 9.00 -1.63 -1.13
N LEU A 106 8.03 -1.03 -0.43
CA LEU A 106 8.04 0.43 -0.25
C LEU A 106 8.25 0.80 1.23
N PRO A 107 9.44 1.31 1.61
CA PRO A 107 9.74 1.79 2.98
C PRO A 107 8.78 2.90 3.47
N LEU A 108 8.16 3.62 2.55
CA LEU A 108 7.22 4.72 2.80
C LEU A 108 5.83 4.28 3.31
N VAL A 109 5.58 2.98 3.40
CA VAL A 109 4.25 2.40 3.58
C VAL A 109 3.99 2.02 5.05
N LYS A 110 4.88 2.34 5.99
CA LYS A 110 4.72 2.04 7.43
C LYS A 110 3.38 2.51 8.03
N PRO A 111 2.87 3.74 7.75
CA PRO A 111 1.56 4.16 8.22
C PRO A 111 0.42 3.37 7.56
N TYR A 112 0.54 3.10 6.25
CA TYR A 112 -0.43 2.28 5.53
C TYR A 112 -0.49 0.84 6.03
N LEU A 113 0.65 0.18 6.25
CA LEU A 113 0.69 -1.19 6.78
C LEU A 113 0.07 -1.27 8.17
N ARG A 114 0.21 -0.23 9.01
CA ARG A 114 -0.51 -0.12 10.30
C ARG A 114 -2.02 0.09 10.12
N SER A 115 -2.46 0.83 9.10
CA SER A 115 -3.89 1.05 8.83
C SER A 115 -4.59 -0.17 8.23
N VAL A 116 -3.88 -0.95 7.42
CA VAL A 116 -4.39 -2.15 6.72
C VAL A 116 -4.13 -3.43 7.52
N GLN A 117 -3.59 -3.30 8.73
CA GLN A 117 -3.28 -4.39 9.65
C GLN A 117 -4.52 -5.23 9.99
N ASN A 118 -5.70 -4.60 10.09
CA ASN A 118 -6.98 -5.27 10.36
C ASN A 118 -7.39 -6.30 9.29
N ILE A 119 -6.78 -6.28 8.10
CA ILE A 119 -7.07 -7.25 7.03
C ILE A 119 -6.38 -8.62 7.31
N ASN A 120 -5.43 -8.67 8.25
CA ASN A 120 -4.65 -9.87 8.61
C ASN A 120 -4.14 -10.63 7.38
N ASN A 121 -3.56 -9.93 6.41
CA ASN A 121 -3.07 -10.53 5.17
C ASN A 121 -1.61 -10.98 5.33
N LYS A 122 -1.30 -12.22 4.93
CA LYS A 122 0.05 -12.79 4.97
C LYS A 122 1.13 -11.92 4.33
N ALA A 123 0.87 -11.36 3.16
CA ALA A 123 1.88 -10.56 2.45
C ALA A 123 2.20 -9.24 3.17
N ILE A 124 1.18 -8.62 3.77
CA ILE A 124 1.30 -7.38 4.56
C ILE A 124 2.06 -7.66 5.85
N ASN A 125 1.71 -8.75 6.53
CA ASN A 125 2.34 -9.15 7.79
C ASN A 125 3.82 -9.49 7.58
N GLU A 126 4.17 -10.19 6.49
CA GLU A 126 5.56 -10.46 6.12
C GLU A 126 6.35 -9.18 5.81
N ALA A 127 5.76 -8.23 5.06
CA ALA A 127 6.41 -6.97 4.74
C ALA A 127 6.65 -6.12 6.00
N LEU A 128 5.65 -6.04 6.90
CA LEU A 128 5.79 -5.31 8.16
C LEU A 128 6.84 -5.95 9.07
N ASN A 129 6.87 -7.28 9.17
CA ASN A 129 7.90 -7.99 9.94
C ASN A 129 9.31 -7.65 9.42
N ASN A 130 9.50 -7.59 8.10
CA ASN A 130 10.78 -7.22 7.51
C ASN A 130 11.18 -5.78 7.86
N LEU A 131 10.25 -4.83 7.78
CA LEU A 131 10.50 -3.44 8.16
C LEU A 131 10.86 -3.30 9.64
N LEU A 132 10.15 -3.99 10.53
CA LEU A 132 10.43 -3.95 11.97
C LEU A 132 11.80 -4.57 12.32
N ILE A 133 12.24 -5.57 11.55
CA ILE A 133 13.59 -6.14 11.67
C ILE A 133 14.64 -5.13 11.20
N GLU A 134 14.42 -4.46 10.06
CA GLU A 134 15.34 -3.46 9.51
C GLU A 134 15.47 -2.21 10.40
N GLU A 135 14.38 -1.80 11.05
CA GLU A 135 14.36 -0.68 12.01
C GLU A 135 14.82 -1.08 13.42
N GLU A 136 15.15 -2.35 13.64
CA GLU A 136 15.52 -2.92 14.94
C GLU A 136 14.46 -2.76 16.05
N ASP A 137 13.18 -2.57 15.69
CA ASP A 137 12.07 -2.39 16.63
C ASP A 137 11.52 -3.75 17.12
N TYR A 138 12.23 -4.34 18.09
CA TYR A 138 11.83 -5.61 18.72
C TYR A 138 10.54 -5.51 19.54
N GLN A 139 10.20 -4.33 20.10
CA GLN A 139 8.97 -4.16 20.89
C GLN A 139 7.75 -4.14 19.98
N GLY A 140 7.84 -3.40 18.87
CA GLY A 140 6.84 -3.39 17.82
C GLY A 140 6.61 -4.78 17.25
N LEU A 141 7.69 -5.52 16.96
CA LEU A 141 7.60 -6.88 16.42
C LEU A 141 6.90 -7.85 17.38
N LYS A 142 7.21 -7.80 18.68
CA LYS A 142 6.56 -8.68 19.66
C LYS A 142 5.06 -8.42 19.77
N ASN A 143 4.67 -7.15 19.94
CA ASN A 143 3.26 -6.76 20.01
C ASN A 143 2.51 -7.12 18.72
N PHE A 144 3.20 -7.03 17.58
CA PHE A 144 2.66 -7.41 16.28
C PHE A 144 2.36 -8.92 16.19
N ILE A 145 3.33 -9.75 16.55
CA ILE A 145 3.20 -11.22 16.56
C ILE A 145 2.09 -11.68 17.52
N ASP A 146 1.94 -11.02 18.66
CA ASP A 146 0.90 -11.38 19.63
C ASP A 146 -0.52 -11.01 19.14
N ALA A 147 -0.65 -10.02 18.25
CA ALA A 147 -1.93 -9.52 17.76
C ALA A 147 -2.38 -10.15 16.42
N TYR A 148 -1.45 -10.62 15.58
CA TYR A 148 -1.73 -11.15 14.24
C TYR A 148 -1.02 -12.47 14.04
N ASP A 149 -1.72 -13.47 13.51
CA ASP A 149 -1.23 -14.86 13.38
C ASP A 149 -1.00 -15.29 11.92
N ASN A 150 -1.47 -14.53 10.93
CA ASN A 150 -1.37 -14.90 9.53
C ASN A 150 -0.02 -14.50 8.93
N PHE A 151 1.05 -15.21 9.28
CA PHE A 151 2.37 -15.06 8.65
C PHE A 151 3.19 -16.36 8.77
N ASP A 152 4.31 -16.44 8.05
CA ASP A 152 5.19 -17.61 8.16
C ASP A 152 6.08 -17.55 9.41
N ASN A 153 5.56 -18.11 10.50
CA ASN A 153 6.24 -18.23 11.80
C ASN A 153 7.63 -18.90 11.70
N ILE A 154 7.78 -19.89 10.83
CA ILE A 154 9.00 -20.70 10.76
C ILE A 154 10.09 -19.93 10.02
N SER A 155 9.75 -19.39 8.85
CA SER A 155 10.69 -18.61 8.05
C SER A 155 11.14 -17.34 8.79
N LEU A 156 10.22 -16.70 9.52
CA LEU A 156 10.56 -15.56 10.37
C LEU A 156 11.52 -15.95 11.50
N ALA A 157 11.24 -17.03 12.24
CA ALA A 157 12.08 -17.48 13.34
C ALA A 157 13.50 -17.85 12.87
N GLN A 158 13.64 -18.51 11.72
CA GLN A 158 14.96 -18.84 11.14
C GLN A 158 15.78 -17.59 10.77
N ARG A 159 15.11 -16.52 10.34
CA ARG A 159 15.76 -15.23 10.04
C ARG A 159 16.20 -14.54 11.34
N LEU A 160 15.33 -14.49 12.34
CA LEU A 160 15.59 -13.84 13.63
C LEU A 160 16.69 -14.55 14.45
N GLU A 161 16.82 -15.87 14.32
CA GLU A 161 17.89 -16.66 14.97
C GLU A 161 19.31 -16.22 14.55
N LYS A 162 19.46 -15.70 13.32
CA LYS A 162 20.75 -15.23 12.79
C LYS A 162 21.05 -13.77 13.13
N HIS A 163 20.13 -13.07 13.79
CA HIS A 163 20.26 -11.66 14.09
C HIS A 163 21.27 -11.41 15.23
N GLU A 164 22.01 -10.30 15.16
CA GLU A 164 23.05 -9.97 16.14
C GLU A 164 22.45 -9.65 17.51
N LEU A 165 21.35 -8.88 17.53
CA LEU A 165 20.59 -8.55 18.74
C LEU A 165 19.94 -9.79 19.40
N ILE A 166 20.12 -9.89 20.71
CA ILE A 166 19.57 -10.98 21.54
C ILE A 166 18.05 -10.90 21.64
N GLU A 167 17.46 -9.70 21.62
CA GLU A 167 16.00 -9.54 21.73
C GLU A 167 15.26 -10.15 20.52
N PHE A 168 15.80 -10.04 19.30
CA PHE A 168 15.26 -10.74 18.14
C PHE A 168 15.41 -12.26 18.23
N ARG A 169 16.53 -12.76 18.76
CA ARG A 169 16.71 -14.20 19.04
C ARG A 169 15.70 -14.70 20.09
N ARG A 170 15.38 -13.91 21.11
CA ARG A 170 14.31 -14.25 22.07
C ARG A 170 12.94 -14.34 21.40
N ILE A 171 12.62 -13.43 20.48
CA ILE A 171 11.39 -13.49 19.69
C ILE A 171 11.39 -14.75 18.80
N ALA A 172 12.53 -15.14 18.22
CA ALA A 172 12.66 -16.40 17.47
C ALA A 172 12.35 -17.62 18.35
N ALA A 173 12.88 -17.67 19.58
CA ALA A 173 12.57 -18.73 20.54
C ALA A 173 11.08 -18.75 20.92
N TYR A 174 10.45 -17.58 21.09
CA TYR A 174 9.01 -17.47 21.35
C TYR A 174 8.18 -18.03 20.19
N LEU A 175 8.52 -17.69 18.95
CA LEU A 175 7.87 -18.23 17.74
C LEU A 175 8.03 -19.75 17.63
N TYR A 176 9.24 -20.28 17.87
CA TYR A 176 9.48 -21.72 17.87
C TYR A 176 8.73 -22.46 18.99
N LYS A 177 8.58 -21.84 20.17
CA LYS A 177 7.78 -22.37 21.29
C LYS A 177 6.30 -22.47 20.89
N GLY A 178 5.74 -21.42 20.30
CA GLY A 178 4.36 -21.41 19.81
C GLY A 178 4.08 -22.48 18.76
N ASN A 179 5.08 -22.84 17.95
CA ASN A 179 4.95 -23.84 16.88
C ASN A 179 5.46 -25.25 17.27
N ASN A 180 5.57 -25.56 18.58
CA ASN A 180 6.01 -26.85 19.14
C ASN A 180 7.43 -27.32 18.72
N ARG A 181 8.32 -26.42 18.28
CA ARG A 181 9.69 -26.73 17.85
C ARG A 181 10.71 -26.65 18.99
N TRP A 182 10.49 -27.46 20.02
CA TRP A 182 11.29 -27.45 21.26
C TRP A 182 12.80 -27.67 21.07
N LYS A 183 13.20 -28.47 20.07
CA LYS A 183 14.63 -28.73 19.79
C LYS A 183 15.38 -27.45 19.43
N GLN A 184 14.82 -26.63 18.56
CA GLN A 184 15.42 -25.37 18.11
C GLN A 184 15.43 -24.33 19.23
N VAL A 185 14.39 -24.29 20.07
CA VAL A 185 14.35 -23.43 21.28
C VAL A 185 15.50 -23.76 22.22
N VAL A 186 15.72 -25.04 22.52
CA VAL A 186 16.79 -25.48 23.43
C VAL A 186 18.17 -25.15 22.88
N GLU A 187 18.39 -25.32 21.57
CA GLU A 187 19.65 -24.97 20.90
C GLU A 187 19.91 -23.45 20.98
N LEU A 188 18.90 -22.63 20.73
CA LEU A 188 18.99 -21.18 20.80
C LEU A 188 19.28 -20.70 22.23
N CYS A 189 18.56 -21.22 23.23
CA CYS A 189 18.77 -20.88 24.64
C CYS A 189 20.17 -21.28 25.13
N LYS A 190 20.70 -22.42 24.66
CA LYS A 190 22.08 -22.85 24.96
C LYS A 190 23.10 -21.90 24.35
N LYS A 191 22.89 -21.47 23.10
CA LYS A 191 23.77 -20.53 22.38
C LYS A 191 23.80 -19.16 23.04
N ASP A 192 22.65 -18.68 23.50
CA ASP A 192 22.50 -17.35 24.09
C ASP A 192 22.78 -17.32 25.60
N ARG A 193 23.06 -18.49 26.22
CA ARG A 193 23.23 -18.67 27.68
C ARG A 193 22.08 -18.08 28.49
N LEU A 194 20.88 -18.05 27.89
CA LEU A 194 19.67 -17.53 28.51
C LEU A 194 19.00 -18.67 29.28
N TYR A 195 19.42 -18.86 30.53
CA TYR A 195 18.87 -19.87 31.44
C TYR A 195 17.64 -19.39 32.23
N LYS A 196 17.13 -18.19 31.95
CA LYS A 196 15.92 -17.69 32.61
C LYS A 196 14.67 -18.32 32.00
N VAL A 197 14.22 -19.38 32.69
CA VAL A 197 12.88 -19.96 32.83
C VAL A 197 12.03 -19.99 31.55
N ILE A 198 12.03 -21.19 30.96
CA ILE A 198 11.01 -21.73 30.04
C ILE A 198 9.61 -21.59 30.63
#